data_AF-A0A529F9A4-F1
#
_entry.id   AF-A0A529F9A4-F1
#
_cell.length_a   1.000
_cell.length_b   1.000
_cell.length_c   1.000
_cell.angle_alpha   90.00
_cell.angle_beta   90.00
_cell.angle_gamma   90.00
#
_symmetry.space_group_name_H-M   'P 1'
#
loop_
_entity.id
_entity.type
_entity.pdbx_description
1 polymer ?
#
loop_
_entity_poly.entity_id
_entity_poly.type
_entity_poly.pdbx_seq_one_letter_code
_entity_poly.pdbx_strand_id
1 'polypeptide(L)'
;PKMITIGSSLNLLPHPIREIRAIADEIGALVLFDAAHLCGMIAGHAWQQPLEEGAHLMTMSTYKSLGGPPSGLIVTNDADIAEKLDRIAFPGMTANFYAAKSAALAIT
;
A
#
# COMPACT_ATOMS: atom_id res chain seq x y z
N PRO A 1 -7.73 -13.98 -11.91
CA PRO A 1 -7.30 -12.56 -12.09
C PRO A 1 -5.77 -12.47 -11.95
N LYS A 2 -5.13 -11.38 -12.37
CA LYS A 2 -3.69 -11.17 -12.12
C LYS A 2 -3.39 -10.46 -10.79
N MET A 3 -4.39 -9.76 -10.24
CA MET A 3 -4.32 -9.06 -8.97
C MET A 3 -5.68 -9.11 -8.27
N ILE A 4 -5.66 -9.19 -6.94
CA ILE A 4 -6.80 -9.06 -6.04
C ILE A 4 -6.54 -7.85 -5.16
N THR A 5 -7.49 -6.90 -5.14
CA THR A 5 -7.39 -5.69 -4.31
C THR A 5 -8.31 -5.81 -3.10
N ILE A 6 -7.79 -5.50 -1.92
CA ILE A 6 -8.51 -5.52 -0.64
C ILE A 6 -8.47 -4.11 -0.07
N GLY A 7 -9.61 -3.54 0.28
CA GLY A 7 -9.68 -2.22 0.92
C GLY A 7 -11.10 -1.70 0.94
N SER A 8 -11.39 -0.82 1.87
CA SER A 8 -12.69 -0.15 1.99
C SER A 8 -12.49 1.27 2.52
N SER A 9 -13.39 2.18 2.16
CA SER A 9 -13.44 3.52 2.73
C SER A 9 -13.95 3.53 4.17
N LEU A 10 -14.80 2.55 4.53
CA LEU A 10 -15.36 2.36 5.86
C LEU A 10 -14.98 0.97 6.37
N ASN A 11 -14.25 0.92 7.48
CA ASN A 11 -13.72 -0.33 8.03
C ASN A 11 -14.17 -0.45 9.49
N LEU A 12 -15.06 -1.40 9.76
CA LEU A 12 -15.49 -1.74 11.12
C LEU A 12 -14.69 -2.90 11.69
N LEU A 13 -14.22 -3.80 10.81
CA LEU A 13 -13.51 -5.02 11.16
C LEU A 13 -12.27 -5.19 10.26
N PRO A 14 -11.25 -5.93 10.73
CA PRO A 14 -10.09 -6.25 9.92
C PRO A 14 -10.43 -7.17 8.74
N HIS A 15 -9.62 -7.15 7.69
CA HIS A 15 -9.85 -7.92 6.45
C HIS A 15 -9.17 -9.29 6.50
N PRO A 16 -9.75 -10.35 5.90
CA PRO A 16 -9.18 -11.71 5.91
C PRO A 16 -8.03 -11.87 4.91
N ILE A 17 -6.89 -11.21 5.17
CA ILE A 17 -5.77 -11.12 4.22
C ILE A 17 -5.12 -12.49 3.97
N ARG A 18 -4.95 -13.31 5.02
CA ARG A 18 -4.28 -14.62 4.92
C ARG A 18 -5.07 -15.59 4.04
N GLU A 19 -6.39 -15.59 4.20
CA GLU A 19 -7.32 -16.41 3.42
C GLU A 19 -7.33 -15.97 1.96
N ILE A 20 -7.37 -14.66 1.71
CA ILE A 20 -7.29 -14.11 0.35
C ILE A 20 -5.93 -14.41 -0.28
N ARG A 21 -4.85 -14.35 0.50
CA ARG A 21 -3.51 -14.71 0.03
C ARG A 21 -3.44 -16.16 -0.44
N ALA A 22 -4.01 -17.11 0.30
CA ALA A 22 -4.05 -18.51 -0.10
C ALA A 22 -4.75 -18.70 -1.47
N ILE A 23 -5.86 -18.00 -1.70
CA ILE A 23 -6.56 -18.02 -3.00
C ILE A 23 -5.70 -17.38 -4.09
N ALA A 24 -5.02 -16.27 -3.78
CA ALA A 24 -4.18 -15.57 -4.74
C ALA A 24 -3.01 -16.46 -5.22
N ASP A 25 -2.39 -17.21 -4.30
CA ASP A 25 -1.30 -18.14 -4.62
C ASP A 25 -1.75 -19.29 -5.53
N GLU A 26 -2.96 -19.84 -5.32
CA GLU A 26 -3.52 -20.91 -6.15
C GLU A 26 -3.61 -20.53 -7.63
N ILE A 27 -3.91 -19.25 -7.91
CA ILE A 27 -4.12 -18.74 -9.27
C ILE A 27 -2.94 -17.90 -9.80
N GLY A 28 -1.87 -17.75 -9.02
CA GLY A 28 -0.72 -16.90 -9.35
C GLY A 28 -1.07 -15.40 -9.48
N ALA A 29 -1.89 -14.88 -8.57
CA ALA A 29 -2.27 -13.47 -8.49
C ALA A 29 -1.51 -12.74 -7.37
N LEU A 30 -1.34 -11.43 -7.54
CA LEU A 30 -0.85 -10.55 -6.47
C LEU A 30 -2.00 -10.07 -5.58
N VAL A 31 -1.69 -9.78 -4.32
CA VAL A 31 -2.62 -9.18 -3.35
C VAL A 31 -2.17 -7.75 -3.07
N LEU A 32 -3.00 -6.78 -3.46
CA LEU A 32 -2.82 -5.36 -3.16
C LEU A 32 -3.76 -4.97 -2.03
N PHE A 33 -3.24 -4.42 -0.94
CA PHE A 33 -4.06 -3.83 0.11
C PHE A 33 -4.14 -2.30 -0.08
N ASP A 34 -5.34 -1.73 -0.17
CA ASP A 34 -5.56 -0.28 -0.15
C ASP A 34 -5.79 0.21 1.29
N ALA A 35 -4.75 0.83 1.85
CA ALA A 35 -4.74 1.40 3.18
C ALA A 35 -5.09 2.88 3.22
N ALA A 36 -5.66 3.48 2.17
CA ALA A 36 -5.86 4.93 2.11
C ALA A 36 -6.59 5.53 3.34
N HIS A 37 -7.59 4.84 3.89
CA HIS A 37 -8.30 5.28 5.11
C HIS A 37 -7.68 4.75 6.42
N LEU A 38 -6.84 3.73 6.34
CA LEU A 38 -6.29 3.00 7.50
C LEU A 38 -4.82 3.30 7.79
N CYS A 39 -4.12 3.98 6.89
CA CYS A 39 -2.66 4.18 6.91
C CYS A 39 -2.12 4.62 8.27
N GLY A 40 -2.70 5.65 8.90
CA GLY A 40 -2.24 6.11 10.21
C GLY A 40 -2.46 5.09 11.33
N MET A 41 -3.55 4.34 11.29
CA MET A 41 -3.81 3.28 12.28
C MET A 41 -2.90 2.07 12.09
N ILE A 42 -2.57 1.73 10.83
CA ILE A 42 -1.60 0.67 10.52
C ILE A 42 -0.19 1.09 10.98
N ALA A 43 0.25 2.30 10.63
CA ALA A 43 1.55 2.85 11.06
C ALA A 43 1.67 2.98 12.59
N GLY A 44 0.57 3.33 13.26
CA GLY A 44 0.48 3.39 14.72
C GLY A 44 0.22 2.05 15.41
N HIS A 45 0.24 0.93 14.68
CA HIS A 45 -0.03 -0.42 15.21
C HIS A 45 -1.40 -0.60 15.90
N ALA A 46 -2.37 0.27 15.63
CA ALA A 46 -3.74 0.19 16.13
C ALA A 46 -4.67 -0.64 15.22
N TRP A 47 -4.15 -1.16 14.10
CA TRP A 47 -4.85 -2.01 13.14
C TRP A 47 -3.96 -3.19 12.71
N GLN A 48 -4.55 -4.19 12.06
CA GLN A 48 -3.80 -5.34 11.51
C GLN A 48 -2.69 -4.88 10.54
N GLN A 49 -1.62 -5.66 10.40
CA GLN A 49 -0.44 -5.32 9.61
C GLN A 49 -0.45 -5.99 8.23
N PRO A 50 -0.98 -5.36 7.16
CA PRO A 50 -1.37 -6.08 5.95
C PRO A 50 -0.22 -6.79 5.22
N LEU A 51 0.96 -6.18 5.22
CA LEU A 51 2.16 -6.76 4.59
C LEU A 51 2.67 -7.99 5.36
N GLU A 52 2.53 -8.03 6.68
CA GLU A 52 2.88 -9.20 7.50
C GLU A 52 1.86 -10.34 7.37
N GLU A 53 0.62 -9.99 7.02
CA GLU A 53 -0.49 -10.94 6.90
C GLU A 53 -0.65 -11.53 5.49
N GLY A 54 0.14 -11.08 4.52
CA GLY A 54 0.23 -11.70 3.19
C GLY A 54 -0.10 -10.79 2.01
N ALA A 55 -0.41 -9.52 2.22
CA ALA A 55 -0.47 -8.57 1.11
C ALA A 55 0.92 -8.43 0.47
N HIS A 56 0.99 -8.53 -0.86
CA HIS A 56 2.25 -8.41 -1.59
C HIS A 56 2.71 -6.95 -1.65
N LEU A 57 1.76 -6.03 -1.71
CA LEU A 57 1.99 -4.60 -1.73
C LEU A 57 0.79 -3.87 -1.13
N MET A 58 1.03 -2.65 -0.70
CA MET A 58 0.02 -1.78 -0.12
C MET A 58 0.09 -0.38 -0.73
N THR A 59 -1.07 0.17 -1.12
CA THR A 59 -1.22 1.56 -1.56
C THR A 59 -1.88 2.39 -0.49
N MET A 60 -1.57 3.69 -0.40
CA MET A 60 -2.22 4.58 0.55
C MET A 60 -2.16 6.05 0.14
N SER A 61 -3.16 6.81 0.57
CA SER A 61 -3.11 8.27 0.62
C SER A 61 -2.37 8.72 1.88
N THR A 62 -1.56 9.77 1.78
CA THR A 62 -0.77 10.27 2.92
C THR A 62 -1.47 11.36 3.74
N TYR A 63 -2.58 11.91 3.26
CA TYR A 63 -3.25 13.07 3.88
C TYR A 63 -4.51 12.73 4.69
N LYS A 64 -4.91 11.45 4.74
CA LYS A 64 -6.08 11.01 5.49
C LYS A 64 -5.69 10.72 6.94
N SER A 65 -5.78 9.46 7.37
CA SER A 65 -5.44 9.07 8.74
C SER A 65 -3.96 9.22 9.09
N LEU A 66 -3.05 9.30 8.10
CA LEU A 66 -1.63 9.54 8.33
C LEU A 66 -1.32 11.02 8.66
N GLY A 67 -2.16 11.97 8.26
CA GLY A 67 -1.98 13.40 8.60
C GLY A 67 -0.87 14.16 7.84
N GLY A 68 -0.30 13.56 6.79
CA GLY A 68 0.76 14.15 5.97
C GLY A 68 0.25 15.02 4.80
N PRO A 69 1.16 15.48 3.92
CA PRO A 69 0.77 16.27 2.75
C PRO A 69 -0.03 15.43 1.73
N PRO A 70 -0.88 16.04 0.87
CA PRO A 70 -1.60 15.33 -0.18
C PRO A 70 -0.69 14.62 -1.19
N SER A 71 -0.53 13.30 -1.02
CA SER A 71 0.26 12.42 -1.89
C SER A 71 -0.28 10.98 -1.84
N GLY A 72 0.39 10.09 -2.59
CA GLY A 72 0.23 8.65 -2.50
C GLY A 72 1.55 7.95 -2.17
N LEU A 73 1.46 6.77 -1.57
CA LEU A 73 2.57 5.84 -1.37
C LEU A 73 2.19 4.45 -1.86
N ILE A 74 3.20 3.72 -2.35
CA ILE A 74 3.15 2.28 -2.59
C ILE A 74 4.30 1.68 -1.78
N VAL A 75 3.99 0.70 -0.94
CA VAL A 75 4.98 0.02 -0.09
C VAL A 75 4.89 -1.49 -0.24
N THR A 76 6.02 -2.16 -0.10
CA THR A 76 6.16 -3.62 -0.18
C THR A 76 7.40 -4.05 0.61
N ASN A 77 7.40 -5.30 1.06
CA ASN A 77 8.58 -5.95 1.65
C ASN A 77 9.38 -6.76 0.60
N ASP A 78 8.92 -6.81 -0.65
CA ASP A 78 9.53 -7.57 -1.74
C ASP A 78 10.35 -6.64 -2.65
N ALA A 79 11.66 -6.91 -2.74
CA ALA A 79 12.59 -6.10 -3.53
C ALA A 79 12.31 -6.16 -5.03
N ASP A 80 11.86 -7.30 -5.57
CA ASP A 80 11.54 -7.45 -6.99
C ASP A 80 10.27 -6.67 -7.35
N ILE A 81 9.30 -6.64 -6.43
CA ILE A 81 8.10 -5.79 -6.58
C ILE A 81 8.52 -4.31 -6.51
N ALA A 82 9.35 -3.93 -5.54
CA ALA A 82 9.83 -2.55 -5.41
C ALA A 82 10.56 -2.05 -6.66
N GLU A 83 11.45 -2.86 -7.23
CA GLU A 83 12.20 -2.52 -8.44
C GLU A 83 11.28 -2.41 -9.67
N LYS A 84 10.27 -3.28 -9.80
CA LYS A 84 9.24 -3.16 -10.84
C LYS A 84 8.42 -1.88 -10.69
N LEU A 85 8.02 -1.54 -9.46
CA LEU A 85 7.26 -0.33 -9.18
C LEU A 85 8.06 0.93 -9.47
N ASP A 86 9.36 0.95 -9.14
CA ASP A 86 10.24 2.08 -9.42
C ASP A 86 10.31 2.39 -10.93
N ARG A 87 10.54 1.35 -11.75
CA ARG A 87 10.53 1.48 -13.23
C ARG A 87 9.18 1.95 -13.78
N ILE A 88 8.07 1.50 -13.19
CA ILE A 88 6.72 1.94 -13.58
C ILE A 88 6.53 3.42 -13.20
N ALA A 89 6.97 3.83 -12.01
CA ALA A 89 6.84 5.21 -11.54
C ALA A 89 7.69 6.15 -12.39
N PHE A 90 8.97 5.86 -12.55
CA PHE A 90 9.91 6.61 -13.39
C PHE A 90 10.82 5.63 -14.16
N PRO A 91 10.96 5.75 -15.48
CA PRO A 91 10.41 6.80 -16.36
C PRO A 91 9.00 6.52 -16.88
N GLY A 92 8.29 5.49 -16.37
CA GLY A 92 7.03 5.02 -16.96
C GLY A 92 5.85 6.00 -16.87
N MET A 93 5.47 6.41 -15.66
CA MET A 93 4.27 7.23 -15.42
C MET A 93 4.58 8.69 -15.07
N THR A 94 5.77 8.96 -14.56
CA THR A 94 6.20 10.28 -14.08
C THR A 94 7.55 10.66 -14.68
N ALA A 95 7.84 11.96 -14.73
CA ALA A 95 9.11 12.49 -15.23
C ALA A 95 10.07 12.93 -14.10
N ASN A 96 9.54 13.29 -12.94
CA ASN A 96 10.29 13.73 -11.77
C ASN A 96 9.45 13.54 -10.50
N PHE A 97 10.04 13.83 -9.33
CA PHE A 97 9.35 13.81 -8.04
C PHE A 97 9.29 15.22 -7.43
N TYR A 98 8.30 15.46 -6.58
CA TYR A 98 8.15 16.73 -5.87
C TYR A 98 8.94 16.71 -4.56
N ALA A 99 10.18 17.18 -4.60
CA ALA A 99 11.10 17.14 -3.46
C ALA A 99 10.52 17.75 -2.16
N ALA A 100 9.87 18.92 -2.20
CA ALA A 100 9.29 19.50 -0.99
C ALA A 100 8.13 18.68 -0.41
N LYS A 101 7.34 18.00 -1.25
CA LYS A 101 6.27 17.11 -0.80
C LYS A 101 6.86 15.84 -0.17
N SER A 102 7.93 15.29 -0.74
CA SER A 102 8.68 14.18 -0.15
C SER A 102 9.27 14.57 1.22
N ALA A 103 9.85 15.76 1.34
CA ALA A 103 10.39 16.26 2.61
C ALA A 103 9.29 16.45 3.67
N ALA A 104 8.14 17.03 3.29
CA ALA A 104 7.01 17.19 4.20
C ALA A 104 6.45 15.83 4.66
N LEU A 105 6.41 14.84 3.77
CA LEU A 105 5.99 13.48 4.11
C LEU A 105 6.97 12.79 5.05
N ALA A 106 8.28 13.00 4.90
CA ALA A 106 9.30 12.38 5.75
C ALA A 106 9.28 12.85 7.22
N ILE A 107 8.61 13.97 7.51
CA ILE A 107 8.46 14.53 8.86
C ILE A 107 7.16 14.05 9.52
N THR A 108 6.22 13.51 8.73
CA THR A 108 4.95 12.96 9.22
C THR A 108 5.18 11.60 9.86
#